data_AF-A0A3R6K0Q9-F1
#
_entry.id   AF-A0A3R6K0Q9-F1
#
_cell.length_a   1.000
_cell.length_b   1.000
_cell.length_c   1.000
_cell.angle_alpha   90.00
_cell.angle_beta   90.00
_cell.angle_gamma   90.00
#
_symmetry.space_group_name_H-M   'P 1'
#
loop_
_entity.id
_entity.type
_entity.pdbx_description
1 polymer ?
#
loop_
_entity_poly.entity_id
_entity_poly.type
_entity_poly.pdbx_seq_one_letter_code
_entity_poly.pdbx_strand_id
1 'polypeptide(L)'
;MAGIEQWFQFESKDDKEANRKKYFQKMFPYGEEQKTADEKMLMTYMTDRIPMTEKLYQFLLVKEILMADAVSDEEKTEKLASWYNSKLLKQWSEKDRYVIMAIAEMDKNRKTSSEIFEEADVSAAEEKFKKYSQAFNNYKDLNKNVLQKYIDNIKEKIYTYFCKEV
;
A
#
# COMPACT_ATOMS: atom_id res chain seq x y z
N MET A 1 33.91 -11.87 30.37
CA MET A 1 33.77 -11.87 28.90
C MET A 1 32.33 -11.48 28.60
N ALA A 2 32.10 -10.23 28.20
CA ALA A 2 30.76 -9.76 27.82
C ALA A 2 30.48 -10.25 26.40
N GLY A 3 29.45 -11.09 26.25
CA GLY A 3 29.10 -11.71 24.97
C GLY A 3 28.55 -10.71 23.97
N ILE A 4 28.74 -11.03 22.68
CA ILE A 4 28.26 -10.32 21.49
C ILE A 4 26.73 -10.06 21.51
N GLU A 5 25.98 -10.72 22.41
CA GLU A 5 24.55 -10.49 22.67
C GLU A 5 24.20 -9.05 23.12
N GLN A 6 25.15 -8.28 23.67
CA GLN A 6 24.94 -6.86 24.00
C GLN A 6 25.08 -5.90 22.79
N TRP A 7 25.46 -6.39 21.61
CA TRP A 7 25.60 -5.56 20.40
C TRP A 7 24.26 -5.28 19.70
N PHE A 8 23.21 -6.03 20.03
CA PHE A 8 21.85 -5.77 19.55
C PHE A 8 21.18 -4.81 20.51
N GLN A 9 21.42 -3.53 20.25
CA GLN A 9 20.88 -2.42 21.03
C GLN A 9 19.37 -2.56 21.21
N PHE A 10 18.96 -2.69 22.46
CA PHE A 10 17.59 -2.44 22.85
C PHE A 10 17.32 -0.96 22.58
N GLU A 11 16.56 -0.64 21.53
CA GLU A 11 15.91 0.67 21.47
C GLU A 11 15.22 0.89 22.82
N SER A 12 15.50 2.02 23.47
CA SER A 12 14.87 2.36 24.73
C SER A 12 13.36 2.44 24.54
N LYS A 13 12.57 2.29 25.62
CA LYS A 13 11.11 2.40 25.52
C LYS A 13 10.69 3.73 24.91
N ASP A 14 11.44 4.79 25.21
CA ASP A 14 11.21 6.15 24.74
C ASP A 14 11.53 6.29 23.25
N ASP A 15 12.64 5.69 22.78
CA ASP A 15 13.00 5.69 21.35
C ASP A 15 11.99 4.89 20.52
N LYS A 16 11.54 3.74 21.03
CA LYS A 16 10.46 2.95 20.40
C LYS A 16 9.19 3.76 20.26
N GLU A 17 8.83 4.52 21.29
CA GLU A 17 7.62 5.33 21.26
C GLU A 17 7.76 6.54 20.33
N ALA A 18 8.92 7.20 20.32
CA ALA A 18 9.21 8.27 19.37
C ALA A 18 9.19 7.77 17.93
N ASN A 19 9.77 6.60 17.64
CA ASN A 19 9.76 5.98 16.32
C ASN A 19 8.35 5.58 15.88
N ARG A 20 7.53 5.04 16.80
CA ARG A 20 6.11 4.76 16.54
C ARG A 20 5.33 6.03 16.22
N LYS A 21 5.50 7.11 16.99
CA LYS A 21 4.81 8.39 16.74
C LYS A 21 5.22 8.99 15.40
N LYS A 22 6.50 8.94 15.05
CA LYS A 22 7.00 9.38 13.74
C LYS A 22 6.42 8.56 12.59
N TYR A 23 6.41 7.24 12.73
CA TYR A 23 5.83 6.34 11.72
C TYR A 23 4.33 6.58 11.58
N PHE A 24 3.62 6.73 12.69
CA PHE A 24 2.20 7.03 12.70
C PHE A 24 1.90 8.36 12.00
N GLN A 25 2.64 9.43 12.31
CA GLN A 25 2.45 10.73 11.67
C GLN A 25 2.78 10.70 10.17
N LYS A 26 3.79 9.92 9.76
CA LYS A 26 4.10 9.68 8.34
C LYS A 26 2.95 8.95 7.65
N MET A 27 2.44 7.89 8.26
CA MET A 27 1.40 7.05 7.69
C MET A 27 -0.01 7.60 7.87
N PHE A 28 -0.24 8.54 8.77
CA PHE A 28 -1.55 9.16 8.98
C PHE A 28 -1.34 10.65 9.26
N PRO A 29 -1.01 11.45 8.22
CA PRO A 29 -0.75 12.89 8.38
C PRO A 29 -1.91 13.64 9.04
N TYR A 30 -3.13 13.13 8.88
CA TYR A 30 -4.35 13.70 9.45
C TYR A 30 -4.77 13.07 10.80
N GLY A 31 -3.93 12.21 11.39
CA GLY A 31 -4.13 11.65 12.73
C GLY A 31 -5.07 10.44 12.81
N GLU A 32 -5.55 10.16 14.02
CA GLU A 32 -6.33 8.93 14.33
C GLU A 32 -7.67 8.86 13.59
N GLU A 33 -8.25 9.99 13.20
CA GLU A 33 -9.46 10.05 12.39
C GLU A 33 -9.26 9.38 11.02
N GLN A 34 -8.14 9.66 10.36
CA GLN A 34 -7.78 9.03 9.09
C GLN A 34 -7.60 7.53 9.27
N LYS A 35 -6.84 7.12 10.29
CA LYS A 35 -6.65 5.70 10.61
C LYS A 35 -7.97 4.98 10.83
N THR A 36 -8.89 5.59 11.57
CA THR A 36 -10.22 5.02 11.85
C THR A 36 -11.07 4.91 10.59
N ALA A 37 -11.02 5.91 9.71
CA ALA A 37 -11.68 5.87 8.41
C ALA A 37 -11.12 4.76 7.52
N ASP A 38 -9.79 4.60 7.47
CA ASP A 38 -9.12 3.56 6.70
C ASP A 38 -9.45 2.16 7.23
N GLU A 39 -9.41 1.97 8.55
CA GLU A 39 -9.84 0.72 9.20
C GLU A 39 -11.29 0.37 8.85
N LYS A 40 -12.20 1.37 8.85
CA LYS A 40 -13.60 1.16 8.48
C LYS A 40 -13.76 0.75 7.02
N MET A 41 -13.00 1.35 6.10
CA MET A 41 -13.00 0.95 4.68
C MET A 41 -12.48 -0.48 4.51
N LEU A 42 -11.40 -0.85 5.19
CA LEU A 42 -10.85 -2.21 5.17
C LEU A 42 -11.82 -3.24 5.78
N MET A 43 -12.62 -2.88 6.80
CA MET A 43 -13.71 -3.74 7.29
C MET A 43 -14.80 -3.91 6.25
N THR A 44 -15.21 -2.82 5.62
CA THR A 44 -16.39 -2.79 4.74
C THR A 44 -16.17 -3.57 3.44
N TYR A 45 -14.99 -3.45 2.83
CA TYR A 45 -14.76 -3.92 1.46
C TYR A 45 -13.96 -5.23 1.35
N MET A 46 -13.43 -5.74 2.46
CA MET A 46 -12.59 -6.94 2.47
C MET A 46 -13.21 -8.08 3.25
N THR A 47 -12.83 -9.31 2.91
CA THR A 47 -13.33 -10.54 3.54
C THR A 47 -13.11 -10.55 5.06
N ASP A 48 -14.12 -10.95 5.83
CA ASP A 48 -14.09 -10.98 7.31
C ASP A 48 -13.15 -12.04 7.91
N ARG A 49 -12.73 -13.02 7.11
CA ARG A 49 -11.85 -14.12 7.56
C ARG A 49 -10.44 -13.66 7.95
N ILE A 50 -10.04 -12.46 7.52
CA ILE A 50 -8.69 -11.91 7.76
C ILE A 50 -8.77 -10.96 8.97
N PRO A 51 -7.95 -11.15 10.01
CA PRO A 51 -7.91 -10.25 11.16
C PRO A 51 -7.60 -8.80 10.74
N MET A 52 -8.24 -7.82 11.39
CA MET A 52 -8.01 -6.40 11.08
C MET A 52 -6.53 -6.00 11.22
N THR A 53 -5.81 -6.57 12.19
CA THR A 53 -4.38 -6.34 12.36
C THR A 53 -3.57 -6.73 11.12
N GLU A 54 -3.94 -7.81 10.44
CA GLU A 54 -3.32 -8.21 9.17
C GLU A 54 -3.76 -7.32 8.01
N LYS A 55 -5.06 -6.94 7.93
CA LYS A 55 -5.58 -5.98 6.94
C LYS A 55 -4.80 -4.67 6.99
N LEU A 56 -4.68 -4.09 8.18
CA LEU A 56 -3.98 -2.83 8.41
C LEU A 56 -2.48 -2.96 8.12
N TYR A 57 -1.85 -4.06 8.52
CA TYR A 57 -0.43 -4.30 8.23
C TYR A 57 -0.16 -4.32 6.72
N GLN A 58 -0.95 -5.05 5.94
CA GLN A 58 -0.77 -5.11 4.49
C GLN A 58 -1.06 -3.77 3.82
N PHE A 59 -2.08 -3.04 4.29
CA PHE A 59 -2.37 -1.67 3.86
C PHE A 59 -1.17 -0.73 4.07
N LEU A 60 -0.58 -0.74 5.27
CA LEU A 60 0.57 0.10 5.60
C LEU A 60 1.79 -0.22 4.73
N LEU A 61 2.04 -1.51 4.42
CA LEU A 61 3.12 -1.90 3.52
C LEU A 61 2.92 -1.33 2.11
N VAL A 62 1.71 -1.46 1.56
CA VAL A 62 1.40 -0.95 0.22
C VAL A 62 1.50 0.58 0.20
N LYS A 63 0.94 1.23 1.20
CA LYS A 63 1.01 2.68 1.35
C LYS A 63 2.46 3.17 1.46
N GLU A 64 3.31 2.48 2.21
CA GLU A 64 4.74 2.80 2.32
C GLU A 64 5.45 2.74 0.96
N ILE A 65 5.15 1.71 0.16
CA ILE A 65 5.70 1.60 -1.20
C ILE A 65 5.25 2.79 -2.05
N LEU A 66 3.98 3.17 -1.98
CA LEU A 66 3.40 4.25 -2.77
C LEU A 66 3.91 5.64 -2.38
N MET A 67 4.17 5.86 -1.08
CA MET A 67 4.64 7.12 -0.49
C MET A 67 6.18 7.27 -0.51
N ALA A 68 6.93 6.31 -1.04
CA ALA A 68 8.38 6.37 -1.04
C ALA A 68 8.91 7.39 -2.08
N ASP A 69 9.06 8.65 -1.69
CA ASP A 69 9.47 9.76 -2.59
C ASP A 69 10.84 9.55 -3.26
N ALA A 70 11.76 8.89 -2.57
CA ALA A 70 13.12 8.62 -3.06
C ALA A 70 13.20 7.43 -4.03
N VAL A 71 12.10 6.71 -4.24
CA VAL A 71 12.05 5.50 -5.06
C VAL A 71 11.38 5.85 -6.38
N SER A 72 12.01 5.48 -7.49
CA SER A 72 11.41 5.71 -8.81
C SER A 72 10.11 4.91 -8.91
N ASP A 73 9.13 5.44 -9.65
CA ASP A 73 7.84 4.77 -9.73
C ASP A 73 7.94 3.35 -10.35
N GLU A 74 9.04 3.04 -11.06
CA GLU A 74 9.35 1.70 -11.58
C GLU A 74 9.57 0.72 -10.45
N GLU A 75 10.42 1.11 -9.52
CA GLU A 75 10.79 0.32 -8.38
C GLU A 75 9.61 0.20 -7.41
N LYS A 76 8.75 1.23 -7.31
CA LYS A 76 7.46 1.11 -6.61
C LYS A 76 6.59 0.02 -7.24
N THR A 77 6.49 0.01 -8.56
CA THR A 77 5.68 -0.97 -9.30
C THR A 77 6.23 -2.39 -9.14
N GLU A 78 7.54 -2.57 -9.16
CA GLU A 78 8.19 -3.86 -8.87
C GLU A 78 7.94 -4.31 -7.43
N LYS A 79 8.05 -3.40 -6.45
CA LYS A 79 7.74 -3.70 -5.05
C LYS A 79 6.28 -4.08 -4.85
N LEU A 80 5.35 -3.39 -5.50
CA LEU A 80 3.92 -3.74 -5.50
C LEU A 80 3.67 -5.10 -6.15
N ALA A 81 4.34 -5.40 -7.27
CA ALA A 81 4.23 -6.70 -7.93
C ALA A 81 4.77 -7.83 -7.04
N SER A 82 5.88 -7.59 -6.34
CA SER A 82 6.48 -8.51 -5.38
C SER A 82 5.56 -8.75 -4.18
N TRP A 83 4.98 -7.68 -3.62
CA TRP A 83 3.96 -7.76 -2.58
C TRP A 83 2.75 -8.57 -3.05
N TYR A 84 2.20 -8.25 -4.22
CA TYR A 84 1.01 -8.88 -4.79
C TYR A 84 1.20 -10.39 -4.99
N ASN A 85 2.40 -10.81 -5.41
CA ASN A 85 2.77 -12.20 -5.64
C ASN A 85 3.40 -12.88 -4.41
N SER A 86 3.42 -12.21 -3.27
CA SER A 86 4.05 -12.73 -2.05
C SER A 86 3.39 -14.01 -1.56
N LYS A 87 4.19 -14.92 -1.01
CA LYS A 87 3.70 -16.13 -0.36
C LYS A 87 2.76 -15.81 0.81
N LEU A 88 2.95 -14.65 1.46
CA LEU A 88 2.13 -14.19 2.58
C LEU A 88 0.68 -13.89 2.18
N LEU A 89 0.46 -13.51 0.91
CA LEU A 89 -0.87 -13.21 0.40
C LEU A 89 -1.58 -14.43 -0.20
N LYS A 90 -1.00 -15.63 -0.17
CA LYS A 90 -1.62 -16.84 -0.77
C LYS A 90 -3.03 -17.15 -0.25
N GLN A 91 -3.29 -16.84 1.02
CA GLN A 91 -4.61 -17.03 1.65
C GLN A 91 -5.62 -15.92 1.31
N TRP A 92 -5.16 -14.83 0.70
CA TRP A 92 -5.96 -13.65 0.37
C TRP A 92 -6.57 -13.81 -1.02
N SER A 93 -7.84 -13.41 -1.15
CA SER A 93 -8.47 -13.38 -2.46
C SER A 93 -7.85 -12.28 -3.32
N GLU A 94 -7.92 -12.42 -4.64
CA GLU A 94 -7.45 -11.35 -5.54
C GLU A 94 -8.19 -10.04 -5.28
N LYS A 95 -9.50 -10.11 -5.03
CA LYS A 95 -10.32 -8.97 -4.62
C LYS A 95 -9.73 -8.24 -3.42
N ASP A 96 -9.42 -8.96 -2.33
CA ASP A 96 -8.88 -8.33 -1.10
C ASP A 96 -7.54 -7.61 -1.37
N ARG A 97 -6.70 -8.15 -2.26
CA ARG A 97 -5.44 -7.52 -2.65
C ARG A 97 -5.67 -6.23 -3.44
N TYR A 98 -6.63 -6.22 -4.36
CA TYR A 98 -6.98 -5.02 -5.12
C TYR A 98 -7.59 -3.94 -4.23
N VAL A 99 -8.45 -4.32 -3.28
CA VAL A 99 -9.06 -3.39 -2.33
C VAL A 99 -7.99 -2.69 -1.50
N ILE A 100 -6.95 -3.40 -1.04
CA ILE A 100 -5.82 -2.77 -0.34
C ILE A 100 -5.10 -1.75 -1.23
N MET A 101 -4.78 -2.11 -2.48
CA MET A 101 -4.09 -1.21 -3.40
C MET A 101 -4.94 0.03 -3.72
N ALA A 102 -6.24 -0.17 -3.90
CA ALA A 102 -7.21 0.91 -4.13
C ALA A 102 -7.25 1.89 -2.96
N ILE A 103 -7.49 1.39 -1.74
CA ILE A 103 -7.58 2.24 -0.56
C ILE A 103 -6.24 2.97 -0.32
N ALA A 104 -5.09 2.31 -0.50
CA ALA A 104 -3.78 2.93 -0.31
C ALA A 104 -3.46 4.04 -1.32
N GLU A 105 -3.83 3.87 -2.60
CA GLU A 105 -3.63 4.91 -3.61
C GLU A 105 -4.58 6.09 -3.41
N MET A 106 -5.84 5.83 -3.05
CA MET A 106 -6.82 6.87 -2.73
C MET A 106 -6.37 7.68 -1.52
N ASP A 107 -5.95 6.97 -0.48
CA ASP A 107 -5.54 7.59 0.77
C ASP A 107 -4.20 8.34 0.67
N LYS A 108 -3.27 7.91 -0.20
CA LYS A 108 -2.08 8.70 -0.57
C LYS A 108 -2.45 10.06 -1.14
N ASN A 109 -3.53 10.14 -1.92
CA ASN A 109 -3.98 11.37 -2.57
C ASN A 109 -5.02 12.15 -1.73
N ARG A 110 -5.27 11.71 -0.49
CA ARG A 110 -6.22 12.33 0.44
C ARG A 110 -5.86 13.79 0.71
N LYS A 111 -6.85 14.67 0.65
CA LYS A 111 -6.73 16.11 0.86
C LYS A 111 -7.13 16.54 2.27
N THR A 112 -8.00 15.79 2.94
CA THR A 112 -8.51 16.13 4.29
C THR A 112 -8.75 14.90 5.18
N SER A 113 -8.75 15.10 6.51
CA SER A 113 -9.03 14.02 7.50
C SER A 113 -10.41 13.40 7.30
N SER A 114 -11.37 14.19 6.80
CA SER A 114 -12.79 13.85 6.68
C SER A 114 -13.19 13.46 5.25
N GLU A 115 -12.23 13.31 4.33
CA GLU A 115 -12.55 12.85 2.98
C GLU A 115 -13.14 11.44 3.04
N ILE A 116 -14.39 11.32 2.61
CA ILE A 116 -15.10 10.06 2.62
C ILE A 116 -15.01 9.49 1.21
N PHE A 117 -14.39 8.32 1.10
CA PHE A 117 -14.41 7.55 -0.12
C PHE A 117 -15.64 6.64 -0.11
N GLU A 118 -16.44 6.71 -1.16
CA GLU A 118 -17.64 5.90 -1.32
C GLU A 118 -17.31 4.54 -1.94
N GLU A 119 -18.27 3.61 -1.88
CA GLU A 119 -18.13 2.27 -2.47
C GLU A 119 -17.84 2.34 -3.97
N ALA A 120 -18.41 3.34 -4.66
CA ALA A 120 -18.16 3.57 -6.08
C ALA A 120 -16.70 3.91 -6.37
N ASP A 121 -16.06 4.70 -5.50
CA ASP A 121 -14.65 5.10 -5.66
C ASP A 121 -13.72 3.90 -5.48
N VAL A 122 -13.96 3.11 -4.44
CA VAL A 122 -13.20 1.89 -4.15
C VAL A 122 -13.39 0.86 -5.25
N SER A 123 -14.62 0.68 -5.74
CA SER A 123 -14.93 -0.26 -6.83
C SER A 123 -14.31 0.17 -8.16
N ALA A 124 -14.38 1.46 -8.50
CA ALA A 124 -13.78 2.00 -9.71
C ALA A 124 -12.24 1.89 -9.69
N ALA A 125 -11.62 2.07 -8.52
CA ALA A 125 -10.20 1.81 -8.33
C ALA A 125 -9.88 0.31 -8.43
N GLU A 126 -10.67 -0.56 -7.77
CA GLU A 126 -10.51 -2.03 -7.82
C GLU A 126 -10.52 -2.55 -9.27
N GLU A 127 -11.50 -2.13 -10.08
CA GLU A 127 -11.59 -2.52 -11.49
C GLU A 127 -10.38 -2.09 -12.32
N LYS A 128 -9.76 -0.96 -11.99
CA LYS A 128 -8.53 -0.51 -12.64
C LYS A 128 -7.34 -1.35 -12.20
N PHE A 129 -7.22 -1.66 -10.90
CA PHE A 129 -6.18 -2.55 -10.39
C PHE A 129 -6.28 -3.98 -10.95
N LYS A 130 -7.48 -4.49 -11.22
CA LYS A 130 -7.68 -5.74 -11.97
C LYS A 130 -7.04 -5.72 -13.35
N LYS A 131 -7.13 -4.60 -14.08
CA LYS A 131 -6.48 -4.45 -15.40
C LYS A 131 -4.96 -4.41 -15.29
N TYR A 132 -4.42 -3.87 -14.19
CA TYR A 132 -2.98 -3.82 -13.93
C TYR A 132 -2.40 -5.17 -13.47
N SER A 133 -3.18 -5.99 -12.79
CA SER A 133 -2.73 -7.32 -12.33
C SER A 133 -2.48 -8.32 -13.45
N GLN A 134 -3.20 -8.20 -14.57
CA GLN A 134 -2.90 -8.95 -15.79
C GLN A 134 -1.48 -8.68 -16.28
N ALA A 135 -0.92 -7.50 -16.01
CA ALA A 135 0.48 -7.19 -16.28
C ALA A 135 1.44 -7.69 -15.16
N PHE A 136 1.02 -7.69 -13.90
CA PHE A 136 1.81 -8.25 -12.78
C PHE A 136 2.02 -9.76 -12.87
N ASN A 137 1.06 -10.50 -13.43
CA ASN A 137 1.19 -11.93 -13.64
C ASN A 137 2.19 -12.27 -14.78
N ASN A 138 2.34 -11.39 -15.77
CA ASN A 138 3.34 -11.53 -16.84
C ASN A 138 4.75 -11.07 -16.42
N TYR A 139 4.86 -10.37 -15.28
CA TYR A 139 6.06 -9.66 -14.83
C TYR A 139 7.24 -10.58 -14.50
N LYS A 140 6.97 -11.85 -14.15
CA LYS A 140 7.99 -12.80 -13.72
C LYS A 140 8.90 -13.30 -14.86
N ASP A 141 8.44 -13.20 -16.11
CA ASP A 141 9.11 -13.73 -17.30
C ASP A 141 9.50 -12.64 -18.32
N LEU A 142 9.28 -11.36 -18.00
CA LEU A 142 9.50 -10.24 -18.92
C LEU A 142 10.92 -9.65 -18.77
N ASN A 143 11.59 -9.41 -19.90
CA ASN A 143 12.84 -8.65 -19.96
C ASN A 143 12.64 -7.22 -19.38
N LYS A 144 13.60 -6.76 -18.57
CA LYS A 144 13.69 -5.41 -17.96
C LYS A 144 13.25 -4.24 -18.85
N ASN A 145 13.56 -4.24 -20.16
CA ASN A 145 13.15 -3.16 -21.07
C ASN A 145 11.66 -3.19 -21.43
N VAL A 146 11.08 -4.39 -21.53
CA VAL A 146 9.64 -4.57 -21.80
C VAL A 146 8.85 -4.28 -20.53
N LEU A 147 9.42 -4.67 -19.38
CA LEU A 147 8.96 -4.31 -18.05
C LEU A 147 8.80 -2.79 -17.93
N GLN A 148 9.86 -2.04 -18.21
CA GLN A 148 9.90 -0.59 -18.15
C GLN A 148 8.75 0.06 -18.93
N LYS A 149 8.54 -0.36 -20.18
CA LYS A 149 7.48 0.17 -21.05
C LYS A 149 6.08 -0.14 -20.53
N TYR A 150 5.88 -1.30 -19.91
CA TYR A 150 4.61 -1.67 -19.27
C TYR A 150 4.34 -0.83 -18.03
N ILE A 151 5.37 -0.67 -17.20
CA ILE A 151 5.34 0.16 -16.00
C ILE A 151 5.03 1.63 -16.37
N ASP A 152 5.70 2.19 -17.38
CA ASP A 152 5.49 3.57 -17.84
C ASP A 152 4.03 3.80 -18.29
N ASN A 153 3.45 2.83 -18.99
CA ASN A 153 2.05 2.87 -19.44
C ASN A 153 1.07 2.78 -18.26
N ILE A 154 1.37 1.94 -17.26
CA ILE A 154 0.55 1.80 -16.04
C ILE A 154 0.60 3.11 -15.24
N LYS A 155 1.78 3.70 -15.05
CA LYS A 155 1.96 4.97 -14.35
C LYS A 155 1.27 6.13 -15.04
N GLU A 156 1.44 6.29 -16.35
CA GLU A 156 0.80 7.36 -17.11
C GLU A 156 -0.72 7.28 -16.96
N LYS A 157 -1.29 6.06 -16.91
CA LYS A 157 -2.72 5.82 -16.73
C LYS A 157 -3.19 6.04 -15.29
N ILE A 158 -2.43 5.63 -14.28
CA ILE A 158 -2.76 5.89 -12.86
C ILE A 158 -2.69 7.41 -12.59
N TYR A 159 -1.59 8.06 -12.99
CA TYR A 159 -1.36 9.49 -12.79
C TYR A 159 -2.39 10.35 -13.54
N THR A 160 -2.71 10.02 -14.79
CA THR A 160 -3.74 10.74 -15.55
C THR A 160 -5.13 10.60 -14.93
N TYR A 161 -5.44 9.47 -14.30
CA TYR A 161 -6.80 9.25 -13.77
C TYR A 161 -7.00 9.82 -12.35
N PHE A 162 -5.97 9.81 -11.51
CA PHE A 162 -6.06 10.31 -10.13
C PHE A 162 -5.55 11.74 -9.95
N CYS A 163 -4.76 12.27 -10.89
CA CYS A 163 -4.15 13.62 -10.77
C CYS A 163 -4.64 14.65 -11.80
N LYS A 164 -5.45 14.29 -12.82
CA LYS A 164 -5.98 15.25 -13.82
C LYS A 164 -7.46 15.64 -13.66
N GLU A 165 -8.07 15.43 -12.50
CA GLU A 165 -9.28 16.18 -12.15
C GLU A 165 -8.93 17.34 -11.21
N VAL A 166 -8.35 18.39 -11.81
CA VAL A 166 -8.52 19.81 -11.44
C VAL A 166 -8.55 20.62 -12.72
#